data_AF-A0A528ISD9-F1
#
_entry.id   AF-A0A528ISD9-F1
#
_cell.length_a   1.000
_cell.length_b   1.000
_cell.length_c   1.000
_cell.angle_alpha   90.00
_cell.angle_beta   90.00
_cell.angle_gamma   90.00
#
_symmetry.space_group_name_H-M   'P 1'
#
loop_
_entity.id
_entity.type
_entity.pdbx_description
1 polymer ?
#
loop_
_entity_poly.entity_id
_entity_poly.type
_entity_poly.pdbx_seq_one_letter_code
_entity_poly.pdbx_strand_id
1 'polypeptide(L)'
;FYLMPLFVMLVTSFKTMDEIQNGNMLALPQAPTFEPWLKAWGETCVGLTCAGINGYFWNSIKMVVPAVLISTLLGALNGYVLTKWRFRGHTLVFGLMLFACFIPFQSVLLPMATILGSLGRFGVTLRNATGFSFGLGNPTVN
;
A
#
# COMPACT_ATOMS: atom_id res chain seq x y z
N PHE A 1 -19.35 -14.95 -14.84
CA PHE A 1 -17.97 -14.87 -15.36
C PHE A 1 -17.07 -14.02 -14.47
N TYR A 2 -17.41 -12.76 -14.16
CA TYR A 2 -16.55 -11.85 -13.37
C TYR A 2 -16.12 -12.34 -11.97
N LEU A 3 -16.95 -13.13 -11.28
CA LEU A 3 -16.64 -13.66 -9.94
C LEU A 3 -15.86 -14.98 -9.96
N MET A 4 -15.70 -15.61 -11.12
CA MET A 4 -15.03 -16.90 -11.27
C MET A 4 -13.61 -16.91 -10.67
N PRO A 5 -12.71 -15.93 -10.94
CA PRO A 5 -11.36 -15.96 -10.36
C PRO A 5 -11.37 -15.80 -8.83
N LEU A 6 -12.25 -14.96 -8.29
CA LEU A 6 -12.41 -14.78 -6.84
C LEU A 6 -12.89 -16.08 -6.19
N PHE A 7 -13.88 -16.74 -6.80
CA PHE A 7 -14.39 -18.03 -6.33
C PHE A 7 -13.28 -19.09 -6.31
N VAL A 8 -12.49 -19.20 -7.38
CA VAL A 8 -11.37 -20.15 -7.45
C VAL A 8 -10.34 -19.85 -6.36
N MET A 9 -9.94 -18.59 -6.18
CA MET A 9 -8.99 -18.20 -5.14
C MET A 9 -9.48 -18.58 -3.75
N LEU A 10 -10.74 -18.29 -3.43
CA LEU A 10 -11.34 -18.63 -2.14
C LEU A 10 -11.36 -20.13 -1.92
N VAL A 11 -11.85 -20.91 -2.90
CA VAL A 11 -11.90 -22.38 -2.83
C VAL A 11 -10.50 -22.97 -2.64
N THR A 12 -9.50 -22.47 -3.37
CA THR A 12 -8.12 -22.94 -3.23
C THR A 12 -7.48 -22.53 -1.90
N SER A 13 -7.90 -21.42 -1.27
CA SER A 13 -7.32 -20.97 0.00
C SER A 13 -7.59 -21.91 1.18
N PHE A 14 -8.60 -22.78 1.05
CA PHE A 14 -8.97 -23.79 2.05
C PHE A 14 -8.49 -25.21 1.73
N LYS A 15 -7.81 -25.41 0.59
CA LYS A 15 -7.27 -26.73 0.20
C LYS A 15 -5.96 -27.02 0.90
N THR A 16 -5.72 -28.30 1.20
CA THR A 16 -4.41 -28.76 1.68
C THR A 16 -3.39 -28.81 0.53
N MET A 17 -2.10 -28.85 0.86
CA MET A 17 -1.04 -28.81 -0.15
C MET A 17 -1.04 -30.06 -1.03
N ASP A 18 -1.42 -31.22 -0.48
CA ASP A 18 -1.59 -32.47 -1.23
C ASP A 18 -2.75 -32.37 -2.23
N GLU A 19 -3.86 -31.72 -1.88
CA GLU A 19 -5.01 -31.53 -2.78
C GLU A 19 -4.68 -30.60 -3.96
N ILE A 20 -3.82 -29.60 -3.73
CA ILE A 20 -3.33 -28.69 -4.78
C ILE A 20 -2.39 -29.44 -5.74
N GLN A 21 -1.50 -30.29 -5.22
CA GLN A 21 -0.53 -31.06 -6.02
C GLN A 21 -1.18 -32.16 -6.87
N ASN A 22 -2.30 -32.72 -6.42
CA ASN A 22 -3.04 -33.78 -7.13
C ASN A 22 -3.85 -33.27 -8.35
N GLY A 23 -3.70 -32.00 -8.75
CA GLY A 23 -4.12 -31.50 -10.07
C GLY A 23 -5.60 -31.10 -10.21
N ASN A 24 -6.41 -31.19 -9.16
CA ASN A 24 -7.84 -30.86 -9.22
C ASN A 24 -8.13 -29.42 -8.74
N MET A 25 -7.53 -28.43 -9.41
CA MET A 25 -7.58 -27.01 -8.99
C MET A 25 -9.01 -26.44 -8.97
N LEU A 26 -9.87 -26.86 -9.91
CA LEU A 26 -11.25 -26.37 -10.08
C LEU A 26 -12.30 -27.12 -9.25
N ALA A 27 -11.97 -28.27 -8.65
CA ALA A 27 -12.91 -28.99 -7.80
C ALA A 27 -13.13 -28.28 -6.45
N LEU A 28 -14.29 -28.52 -5.84
CA LEU A 28 -14.57 -28.08 -4.47
C LEU A 28 -13.62 -28.78 -3.48
N PRO A 29 -13.28 -28.11 -2.36
CA PRO A 29 -12.32 -28.64 -1.40
C PRO A 29 -12.90 -29.89 -0.75
N GLN A 30 -12.17 -31.01 -0.81
CA GLN A 30 -12.63 -32.28 -0.24
C GLN A 30 -12.52 -32.26 1.30
N ALA A 31 -11.50 -31.60 1.82
CA ALA A 31 -11.29 -31.38 3.25
C ALA A 31 -10.91 -29.90 3.48
N PRO A 32 -11.88 -28.99 3.70
CA PRO A 32 -11.59 -27.59 3.95
C PRO A 32 -10.82 -27.43 5.27
N THR A 33 -9.65 -26.81 5.22
CA THR A 33 -8.81 -26.54 6.41
C THR A 33 -8.35 -25.09 6.48
N PHE A 34 -8.15 -24.59 7.70
CA PHE A 34 -7.58 -23.26 7.97
C PHE A 34 -6.05 -23.31 8.19
N GLU A 35 -5.44 -24.49 8.09
CA GLU A 35 -4.01 -24.69 8.26
C GLU A 35 -3.16 -23.82 7.30
N PRO A 36 -3.52 -23.66 6.01
CA PRO A 36 -2.79 -22.76 5.11
C PRO A 36 -2.80 -21.30 5.58
N TRP A 37 -3.90 -20.84 6.18
CA TRP A 37 -4.03 -19.47 6.70
C TRP A 37 -3.15 -19.24 7.92
N LEU A 38 -3.11 -20.18 8.86
CA LEU A 38 -2.25 -20.11 10.06
C LEU A 38 -0.77 -20.15 9.67
N LYS A 39 -0.40 -21.06 8.75
CA LYS A 39 0.96 -21.13 8.19
C LYS A 39 1.36 -19.87 7.44
N ALA A 40 0.45 -19.29 6.64
CA ALA A 40 0.69 -18.02 5.95
C ALA A 40 0.90 -16.85 6.92
N TRP A 41 0.15 -16.85 8.02
CA TRP A 41 0.21 -15.77 9.00
C TRP A 41 1.52 -15.73 9.80
N GLY A 42 2.01 -16.90 10.25
CA GLY A 42 3.13 -16.96 11.21
C GLY A 42 4.40 -17.69 10.76
N GLU A 43 4.32 -18.62 9.80
CA GLU A 43 5.41 -19.58 9.56
C GLU A 43 5.97 -19.54 8.13
N THR A 44 5.28 -18.89 7.21
CA THR A 44 5.71 -18.86 5.80
C THR A 44 6.93 -17.96 5.62
N CYS A 45 7.92 -18.45 4.87
CA CYS A 45 9.07 -17.67 4.47
C CYS A 45 8.68 -16.70 3.34
N VAL A 46 8.63 -15.41 3.67
CA VAL A 46 8.37 -14.33 2.72
C VAL A 46 9.68 -13.58 2.52
N GLY A 47 10.34 -13.81 1.38
CA GLY A 47 11.67 -13.25 1.12
C GLY A 47 12.75 -13.88 1.99
N LEU A 48 13.42 -13.07 2.82
CA LEU A 48 14.55 -13.49 3.67
C LEU A 48 14.13 -13.87 5.11
N THR A 49 12.85 -13.68 5.47
CA THR A 49 12.35 -13.91 6.84
C THR A 49 11.26 -14.97 6.85
N CYS A 50 11.38 -15.93 7.78
CA CYS A 50 10.39 -16.98 8.02
C CYS A 50 9.47 -16.64 9.20
N ALA A 51 8.98 -15.41 9.22
CA ALA A 51 8.11 -14.88 10.28
C ALA A 51 6.64 -14.73 9.84
N GLY A 52 6.28 -15.27 8.67
CA GLY A 52 4.94 -15.12 8.08
C GLY A 52 4.65 -13.69 7.62
N ILE A 53 3.39 -13.45 7.25
CA ILE A 53 2.95 -12.18 6.64
C ILE A 53 2.52 -11.10 7.66
N ASN A 54 2.35 -11.49 8.93
CA ASN A 54 1.80 -10.63 9.99
C ASN A 54 2.57 -9.30 10.14
N GLY A 55 3.90 -9.33 10.11
CA GLY A 55 4.73 -8.12 10.21
C GLY A 55 4.49 -7.13 9.06
N TYR A 56 4.50 -7.64 7.82
CA TYR A 56 4.24 -6.84 6.62
C TYR A 56 2.82 -6.26 6.60
N PHE A 57 1.84 -7.02 7.10
CA PHE A 57 0.46 -6.56 7.23
C PHE A 57 0.35 -5.35 8.16
N TRP A 58 0.94 -5.42 9.36
CA TRP A 58 0.91 -4.29 10.28
C TRP A 58 1.72 -3.10 9.79
N ASN A 59 2.84 -3.32 9.11
CA ASN A 59 3.58 -2.23 8.48
C ASN A 59 2.73 -1.51 7.43
N SER A 60 1.99 -2.26 6.62
CA SER A 60 1.07 -1.70 5.63
C SER A 60 -0.03 -0.87 6.30
N ILE A 61 -0.64 -1.37 7.38
CA ILE A 61 -1.64 -0.62 8.15
C ILE A 61 -1.04 0.68 8.72
N LYS A 62 0.14 0.58 9.34
CA LYS A 62 0.85 1.75 9.90
C LYS A 62 1.19 2.80 8.85
N MET A 63 1.39 2.41 7.59
CA MET A 63 1.61 3.35 6.48
C MET A 63 0.30 3.94 5.95
N VAL A 64 -0.71 3.09 5.69
CA VAL A 64 -1.96 3.49 5.02
C VAL A 64 -2.82 4.38 5.91
N VAL A 65 -2.97 4.05 7.19
CA VAL A 65 -3.85 4.79 8.12
C VAL A 65 -3.50 6.28 8.19
N PRO A 66 -2.25 6.68 8.53
CA PRO A 66 -1.90 8.10 8.57
C PRO A 66 -1.93 8.74 7.18
N ALA A 67 -1.53 8.04 6.12
CA ALA A 67 -1.53 8.58 4.77
C ALA A 67 -2.96 8.93 4.29
N VAL A 68 -3.93 8.03 4.50
CA VAL A 68 -5.33 8.26 4.15
C VAL A 68 -5.94 9.35 5.02
N LEU A 69 -5.64 9.36 6.33
CA LEU A 69 -6.18 10.37 7.24
C LEU A 69 -5.71 11.78 6.85
N ILE A 70 -4.41 11.97 6.62
CA ILE A 70 -3.85 13.28 6.24
C ILE A 70 -4.38 13.71 4.87
N SER A 71 -4.35 12.81 3.86
CA SER A 71 -4.80 13.14 2.51
C SER A 71 -6.29 13.46 2.45
N THR A 72 -7.13 12.74 3.20
CA THR A 72 -8.58 13.00 3.27
C THR A 72 -8.87 14.33 3.95
N LEU A 73 -8.18 14.64 5.06
CA LEU A 73 -8.36 15.93 5.74
C LEU A 73 -7.98 17.10 4.84
N LEU A 74 -6.82 17.04 4.19
CA LEU A 74 -6.39 18.07 3.25
C LEU A 74 -7.33 18.16 2.05
N GLY A 75 -7.80 17.03 1.52
CA GLY A 75 -8.78 16.98 0.43
C GLY A 75 -10.11 17.63 0.82
N ALA A 76 -10.62 17.31 2.01
CA ALA A 76 -11.87 17.87 2.53
C ALA A 76 -11.79 19.39 2.71
N LEU A 77 -10.68 19.89 3.27
CA LEU A 77 -10.45 21.33 3.44
C LEU A 77 -10.39 22.06 2.08
N ASN A 78 -9.60 21.53 1.13
CA ASN A 78 -9.49 22.13 -0.21
C ASN A 78 -10.84 22.10 -0.95
N GLY A 79 -11.56 20.98 -0.87
CA GLY A 79 -12.90 20.85 -1.46
C GLY A 79 -13.90 21.83 -0.86
N TYR A 80 -13.88 22.03 0.46
CA TYR A 80 -14.73 23.02 1.13
C TYR A 80 -14.44 24.44 0.65
N VAL A 81 -13.16 24.84 0.61
CA VAL A 81 -12.76 26.19 0.17
C VAL A 81 -13.17 26.44 -1.28
N LEU A 82 -12.91 25.51 -2.20
CA LEU A 82 -13.21 25.68 -3.62
C LEU A 82 -14.71 25.72 -3.93
N THR A 83 -15.54 25.03 -3.13
CA THR A 83 -16.99 24.96 -3.35
C THR A 83 -17.76 26.06 -2.64
N LYS A 84 -17.36 26.45 -1.41
CA LYS A 84 -18.08 27.45 -0.61
C LYS A 84 -17.50 28.86 -0.74
N TRP A 85 -16.21 29.01 -1.08
CA TRP A 85 -15.58 30.32 -1.18
C TRP A 85 -15.23 30.67 -2.64
N ARG A 86 -15.99 31.62 -3.21
CA ARG A 86 -15.81 32.09 -4.61
C ARG A 86 -14.78 33.22 -4.70
N PHE A 87 -13.50 32.90 -4.51
CA PHE A 87 -12.41 33.85 -4.72
C PHE A 87 -12.11 34.08 -6.21
N ARG A 88 -11.44 35.20 -6.55
CA ARG A 88 -11.04 35.53 -7.92
C ARG A 88 -10.03 34.50 -8.42
N GLY A 89 -10.41 33.67 -9.40
CA GLY A 89 -9.59 32.60 -9.96
C GLY A 89 -9.95 31.17 -9.54
N HIS A 90 -10.97 30.96 -8.70
CA HIS A 90 -11.35 29.62 -8.23
C HIS A 90 -11.67 28.63 -9.39
N THR A 91 -12.26 29.09 -10.49
CA THR A 91 -12.53 28.27 -11.68
C THR A 91 -11.25 27.74 -12.34
N LEU A 92 -10.19 28.56 -12.39
CA LEU A 92 -8.90 28.17 -12.95
C LEU A 92 -8.22 27.12 -12.05
N VAL A 93 -8.21 27.35 -10.72
CA VAL A 93 -7.65 26.41 -9.75
C VAL A 93 -8.37 25.07 -9.81
N PHE A 94 -9.71 25.08 -9.87
CA PHE A 94 -10.51 23.88 -10.03
C PHE A 94 -10.20 23.15 -11.35
N GLY A 95 -10.08 23.89 -12.46
CA GLY A 95 -9.69 23.32 -13.76
C GLY A 95 -8.29 22.68 -13.75
N LEU A 96 -7.31 23.31 -13.11
CA LEU A 96 -5.96 22.76 -12.96
C LEU A 96 -5.93 21.49 -12.10
N MET A 97 -6.75 21.42 -11.04
CA MET A 97 -6.89 20.20 -10.23
C MET A 97 -7.47 19.04 -11.04
N LEU A 98 -8.52 19.29 -11.82
CA LEU A 98 -9.08 18.28 -12.72
C LEU A 98 -8.06 17.84 -13.78
N PHE A 99 -7.31 18.79 -14.33
CA PHE A 99 -6.23 18.48 -15.27
C PHE A 99 -5.16 17.58 -14.65
N ALA A 100 -4.77 17.83 -13.39
CA ALA A 100 -3.81 17.00 -12.68
C ALA A 100 -4.27 15.54 -12.54
N CYS A 101 -5.58 15.28 -12.42
CA CYS A 101 -6.12 13.91 -12.38
C CYS A 101 -5.91 13.12 -13.67
N PHE A 102 -5.70 13.79 -14.81
CA PHE A 102 -5.40 13.13 -16.08
C PHE A 102 -3.90 12.84 -16.25
N ILE A 103 -3.04 13.34 -15.37
CA ILE A 103 -1.60 13.06 -15.42
C ILE A 103 -1.40 11.58 -15.04
N PRO A 104 -0.79 10.78 -15.93
CA PRO A 104 -0.57 9.36 -15.64
C PRO A 104 0.42 9.20 -14.49
N PHE A 105 0.13 8.27 -13.59
CA PHE A 105 0.93 8.02 -12.40
C PHE A 105 2.41 7.72 -12.72
N GLN A 106 2.64 7.09 -13.87
CA GLN A 106 3.96 6.74 -14.38
C GLN A 106 4.86 7.98 -14.55
N SER A 107 4.31 9.12 -14.98
CA SER A 107 5.07 10.37 -15.14
C SER A 107 5.48 11.01 -13.82
N VAL A 108 4.75 10.72 -12.74
CA VAL A 108 4.98 11.30 -11.40
C VAL A 108 5.95 10.45 -10.58
N LEU A 109 6.03 9.15 -10.87
CA LEU A 109 6.82 8.20 -10.08
C LEU A 109 8.32 8.51 -10.07
N LEU A 110 8.92 8.84 -11.22
CA LEU A 110 10.35 9.17 -11.30
C LEU A 110 10.70 10.45 -10.50
N PRO A 111 10.00 11.59 -10.70
CA PRO A 111 10.17 12.77 -9.86
C PRO A 111 9.97 12.51 -8.37
N MET A 112 8.96 11.73 -7.99
CA MET A 112 8.75 11.36 -6.59
C MET A 112 9.94 10.58 -6.02
N ALA A 113 10.47 9.61 -6.77
CA ALA A 113 11.63 8.83 -6.35
C ALA A 113 12.89 9.69 -6.18
N THR A 114 13.13 10.66 -7.07
CA THR A 114 14.29 11.57 -6.95
C THR A 114 14.16 12.52 -5.76
N ILE A 115 12.96 13.07 -5.52
CA ILE A 115 12.67 13.91 -4.35
C ILE A 115 12.86 13.10 -3.06
N LEU A 116 12.31 11.88 -2.98
CA LEU A 116 12.44 11.03 -1.81
C LEU A 116 13.90 10.62 -1.56
N GLY A 117 14.66 10.35 -2.62
CA GLY A 117 16.10 10.09 -2.53
C GLY A 117 16.89 11.28 -2.00
N SER A 118 16.56 12.50 -2.44
CA SER A 118 17.17 13.75 -1.95
C SER A 118 16.83 14.00 -0.47
N LEU A 119 15.56 13.81 -0.10
CA LEU A 119 15.09 13.90 1.29
C LEU A 119 15.75 12.86 2.18
N GLY A 120 15.99 11.64 1.68
CA GLY A 120 16.72 10.60 2.39
C GLY A 120 18.16 11.01 2.70
N ARG A 121 18.87 11.59 1.73
CA ARG A 121 20.23 12.12 1.93
C ARG A 121 20.24 13.23 2.98
N PHE A 122 19.28 14.17 2.89
CA PHE A 122 19.12 15.23 3.87
C PHE A 122 18.86 14.66 5.28
N GLY A 123 18.01 13.63 5.41
CA GLY A 123 17.75 12.95 6.67
C GLY A 123 19.00 12.34 7.31
N VAL A 124 19.87 11.70 6.51
CA VAL A 124 21.15 11.17 6.98
C VAL A 124 22.10 12.28 7.44
N THR A 125 22.23 13.36 6.67
CA THR A 125 23.06 14.51 7.05
C THR A 125 22.56 15.16 8.34
N LEU A 126 21.26 15.34 8.48
CA LEU A 126 20.64 15.95 9.67
C LEU A 126 20.81 15.06 10.91
N ARG A 127 20.69 13.74 10.76
CA ARG A 127 21.01 12.77 11.82
C ARG A 127 22.49 12.88 12.24
N ASN A 128 23.41 12.99 11.30
CA ASN A 128 24.84 13.13 11.62
C ASN A 128 25.17 14.45 12.32
N ALA A 129 24.44 15.52 12.03
CA ALA A 129 24.66 16.85 12.62
C ALA A 129 23.98 17.03 14.00
N THR A 130 22.80 16.45 14.20
CA THR A 130 21.95 16.73 15.39
C THR A 130 21.69 15.50 16.27
N GLY A 131 22.05 14.31 15.81
CA GLY A 131 21.72 13.04 16.47
C GLY A 131 20.25 12.63 16.38
N PHE A 132 19.35 13.49 15.87
CA PHE A 132 17.91 13.22 15.78
C PHE A 132 17.56 12.48 14.47
N SER A 133 16.77 11.40 14.56
CA SER A 133 16.37 10.58 13.41
C SER A 133 14.88 10.77 13.10
N PHE A 134 14.57 11.36 11.95
CA PHE A 134 13.20 11.51 11.44
C PHE A 134 12.69 10.27 10.68
N GLY A 135 13.44 9.17 10.65
CA GLY A 135 13.11 7.99 9.86
C GLY A 135 13.35 8.13 8.34
N LEU A 136 13.81 9.31 7.87
CA LEU A 136 14.23 9.55 6.48
C LEU A 136 15.66 9.05 6.26
N GLY A 137 15.86 8.19 5.25
CA GLY A 137 17.19 7.68 4.85
C GLY A 137 17.71 6.51 5.68
N ASN A 138 16.87 5.85 6.49
CA ASN A 138 17.24 4.65 7.22
C ASN A 138 16.92 3.39 6.38
N PRO A 139 17.91 2.60 5.92
CA PRO A 139 17.67 1.40 5.11
C PRO A 139 17.04 0.23 5.88
N THR A 140 16.81 0.36 7.20
CA THR A 140 16.30 -0.72 8.07
C THR A 140 14.82 -0.61 8.43
N VAL A 141 14.05 0.29 7.79
CA VAL A 141 12.59 0.18 7.79
C VAL A 141 12.21 -0.91 6.79
N ASN A 142 12.24 -2.15 7.27
CA ASN A 142 11.62 -3.30 6.63
C ASN A 142 10.09 -3.14 6.67
#